data_AF-A0A6L9F2X9-F1
#
_entry.id   AF-A0A6L9F2X9-F1
#
_cell.length_a   1.000
_cell.length_b   1.000
_cell.length_c   1.000
_cell.angle_alpha   90.00
_cell.angle_beta   90.00
_cell.angle_gamma   90.00
#
_symmetry.space_group_name_H-M   'P 1'
#
loop_
_entity.id
_entity.type
_entity.pdbx_description
1 polymer ?
#
loop_
_entity_poly.entity_id
_entity_poly.type
_entity_poly.pdbx_seq_one_letter_code
_entity_poly.pdbx_strand_id
1 'polypeptide(L)'
;MNKCIELARIAKERGDSPVGSILVKNNTIVGEGIEGGKTFKDITYHSEIEAIRDATKSLNTSDLSDCILFSTHEPCIMCSYAIRHHKINTIVFAIPVNDVGGYSSKFKVLEDLSVKKWGSTPKIIKGILEKECLALHE
;
A
#
# COMPACT_ATOMS: atom_id res chain seq x y z
N MET A 1 -9.67 -2.47 -5.83
CA MET A 1 -8.92 -3.74 -5.84
C MET A 1 -8.63 -4.26 -7.25
N ASN A 2 -9.61 -4.41 -8.16
CA ASN A 2 -9.33 -4.83 -9.55
C ASN A 2 -8.22 -4.03 -10.24
N LYS A 3 -8.24 -2.70 -10.10
CA LYS A 3 -7.16 -1.83 -10.58
C LYS A 3 -5.78 -2.13 -9.94
N CYS A 4 -5.74 -2.49 -8.66
CA CYS A 4 -4.50 -2.92 -8.00
C CYS A 4 -3.95 -4.22 -8.63
N ILE A 5 -4.84 -5.15 -9.00
CA ILE A 5 -4.49 -6.41 -9.68
C ILE A 5 -3.94 -6.12 -11.09
N GLU A 6 -4.53 -5.18 -11.83
CA GLU A 6 -3.99 -4.73 -13.12
C GLU A 6 -2.56 -4.19 -12.97
N LEU A 7 -2.32 -3.32 -12.00
CA LEU A 7 -0.98 -2.78 -11.70
C LEU A 7 0.00 -3.88 -11.29
N ALA A 8 -0.45 -4.84 -10.49
CA ALA A 8 0.35 -6.00 -10.08
C ALA A 8 0.75 -6.90 -11.25
N ARG A 9 -0.12 -7.06 -12.27
CA ARG A 9 0.22 -7.78 -13.50
C ARG A 9 1.33 -7.08 -14.28
N ILE A 10 1.29 -5.75 -14.36
CA ILE A 10 2.36 -4.97 -14.99
C ILE A 10 3.70 -5.18 -14.25
N ALA A 11 3.69 -5.17 -12.92
CA ALA A 11 4.90 -5.49 -12.12
C ALA A 11 5.43 -6.90 -12.45
N LYS A 12 4.54 -7.90 -12.51
CA LYS A 12 4.88 -9.29 -12.86
C LYS A 12 5.53 -9.40 -14.24
N GLU A 13 4.92 -8.77 -15.24
CA GLU A 13 5.42 -8.76 -16.63
C GLU A 13 6.80 -8.12 -16.72
N ARG A 14 7.12 -7.18 -15.83
CA ARG A 14 8.43 -6.55 -15.71
C ARG A 14 9.45 -7.39 -14.92
N GLY A 15 9.04 -8.51 -14.33
CA GLY A 15 9.86 -9.40 -13.52
C GLY A 15 9.94 -9.02 -12.03
N ASP A 16 9.23 -7.97 -11.61
CA ASP A 16 9.09 -7.57 -10.21
C ASP A 16 8.12 -8.50 -9.45
N SER A 17 8.03 -8.34 -8.13
CA SER A 17 6.98 -9.03 -7.36
C SER A 17 5.60 -8.50 -7.78
N PRO A 18 4.57 -9.35 -7.92
CA PRO A 18 3.28 -8.94 -8.47
C PRO A 18 2.44 -8.19 -7.41
N VAL A 19 2.82 -6.95 -7.13
CA VAL A 19 2.16 -6.09 -6.13
C VAL A 19 1.78 -4.76 -6.79
N GLY A 20 0.53 -4.36 -6.58
CA GLY A 20 -0.01 -3.09 -7.04
C GLY A 20 -0.85 -2.40 -5.97
N SER A 21 -0.83 -1.07 -5.99
CA SER A 21 -1.52 -0.21 -5.03
C SER A 21 -2.13 1.02 -5.68
N ILE A 22 -3.21 1.54 -5.08
CA ILE A 22 -3.81 2.83 -5.47
C ILE A 22 -4.24 3.61 -4.22
N LEU A 23 -4.24 4.94 -4.34
CA LEU A 23 -4.84 5.85 -3.39
C LEU A 23 -6.10 6.47 -3.98
N VAL A 24 -7.18 6.46 -3.20
CA VAL A 24 -8.48 6.98 -3.60
C VAL A 24 -8.90 8.11 -2.67
N LYS A 25 -9.32 9.24 -3.24
CA LYS A 25 -9.96 10.36 -2.54
C LYS A 25 -11.27 10.70 -3.26
N ASN A 26 -12.39 10.77 -2.54
CA ASN A 26 -13.71 11.09 -3.11
C ASN A 26 -14.05 10.27 -4.36
N ASN A 27 -13.92 8.94 -4.27
CA ASN A 27 -14.15 7.97 -5.36
C ASN A 27 -13.27 8.17 -6.61
N THR A 28 -12.23 8.99 -6.52
CA THR A 28 -11.28 9.24 -7.61
C THR A 28 -9.92 8.66 -7.23
N ILE A 29 -9.27 7.95 -8.16
CA ILE A 29 -7.88 7.52 -7.98
C ILE A 29 -7.01 8.76 -8.09
N VAL A 30 -6.25 9.04 -7.04
CA VAL A 30 -5.34 10.19 -6.96
C VAL A 30 -3.88 9.77 -7.01
N GLY A 31 -3.58 8.48 -6.83
CA GLY A 31 -2.24 7.94 -7.03
C GLY A 31 -2.26 6.46 -7.39
N GLU A 32 -1.37 6.06 -8.27
CA GLU A 32 -1.16 4.66 -8.68
C GLU A 32 0.28 4.23 -8.39
N GLY A 33 0.45 2.97 -8.00
CA GLY A 33 1.76 2.43 -7.68
C GLY A 33 1.93 0.98 -8.15
N ILE A 34 3.09 0.74 -8.78
CA ILE A 34 3.49 -0.55 -9.35
C ILE A 34 4.82 -0.93 -8.69
N GLU A 35 4.89 -2.12 -8.10
CA GLU A 35 6.13 -2.65 -7.53
C GLU A 35 7.26 -2.66 -8.57
N GLY A 36 8.42 -2.14 -8.20
CA GLY A 36 9.54 -1.92 -9.10
C GLY A 36 10.91 -2.18 -8.50
N GLY A 37 10.98 -2.82 -7.34
CA GLY A 37 12.23 -2.95 -6.60
C GLY A 37 13.36 -3.64 -7.36
N LYS A 38 13.05 -4.66 -8.19
CA LYS A 38 14.08 -5.34 -9.00
C LYS A 38 14.42 -4.51 -10.24
N THR A 39 13.41 -3.96 -10.91
CA THR A 39 13.58 -3.13 -12.11
C THR A 39 14.47 -1.93 -11.85
N PHE A 40 14.17 -1.18 -10.79
CA PHE A 40 14.88 0.06 -10.46
C PHE A 40 16.05 -0.15 -9.50
N LYS A 41 16.26 -1.39 -9.03
CA LYS A 41 17.29 -1.74 -8.04
C LYS A 41 17.19 -0.88 -6.78
N ASP A 42 15.96 -0.61 -6.35
CA ASP A 42 15.63 0.26 -5.22
C ASP A 42 14.59 -0.44 -4.33
N ILE A 43 15.01 -0.81 -3.11
CA ILE A 43 14.13 -1.49 -2.14
C ILE A 43 12.96 -0.61 -1.70
N THR A 44 13.02 0.70 -1.92
CA THR A 44 11.91 1.61 -1.58
C THR A 44 10.83 1.68 -2.65
N TYR A 45 11.05 1.05 -3.83
CA TYR A 45 10.14 1.08 -4.97
C TYR A 45 8.95 0.11 -4.83
N HIS A 46 8.40 0.05 -3.62
CA HIS A 46 7.19 -0.69 -3.31
C HIS A 46 5.97 0.02 -3.86
N SER A 47 4.97 -0.76 -4.26
CA SER A 47 3.74 -0.23 -4.87
C SER A 47 3.04 0.83 -4.00
N GLU A 48 3.03 0.68 -2.68
CA GLU A 48 2.41 1.59 -1.72
C GLU A 48 3.15 2.92 -1.66
N ILE A 49 4.48 2.87 -1.69
CA ILE A 49 5.34 4.06 -1.71
C ILE A 49 5.13 4.83 -3.00
N GLU A 50 5.10 4.13 -4.14
CA GLU A 50 4.84 4.76 -5.44
C GLU A 50 3.45 5.39 -5.51
N ALA A 51 2.41 4.72 -5.01
CA ALA A 51 1.08 5.30 -4.96
C ALA A 51 1.03 6.57 -4.08
N ILE A 52 1.75 6.59 -2.95
CA ILE A 52 1.88 7.78 -2.09
C ILE A 52 2.63 8.90 -2.81
N ARG A 53 3.74 8.60 -3.47
CA ARG A 53 4.54 9.58 -4.24
C ARG A 53 3.69 10.21 -5.34
N ASP A 54 2.93 9.40 -6.08
CA ASP A 54 2.04 9.87 -7.14
C ASP A 54 0.90 10.74 -6.57
N ALA A 55 0.25 10.29 -5.49
CA ALA A 55 -0.84 11.04 -4.84
C ALA A 55 -0.40 12.38 -4.26
N THR A 56 0.74 12.41 -3.57
CA THR A 56 1.27 13.65 -2.98
C THR A 56 1.62 14.67 -4.05
N LYS A 57 2.15 14.21 -5.20
CA LYS A 57 2.39 15.04 -6.37
C LYS A 57 1.10 15.52 -7.02
N SER A 58 0.13 14.62 -7.26
CA SER A 58 -1.15 14.97 -7.90
C SER A 58 -1.99 15.94 -7.07
N LEU A 59 -1.98 15.80 -5.75
CA LEU A 59 -2.76 16.64 -4.83
C LEU A 59 -1.98 17.86 -4.33
N ASN A 60 -0.69 17.95 -4.64
CA ASN A 60 0.22 18.99 -4.14
C ASN A 60 0.15 19.15 -2.61
N THR A 61 0.14 18.03 -1.89
CA THR A 61 0.08 17.98 -0.43
C THR A 61 0.74 16.71 0.10
N SER A 62 1.31 16.79 1.30
CA SER A 62 1.80 15.61 2.03
C SER A 62 0.75 15.03 3.00
N ASP A 63 -0.38 15.70 3.22
CA ASP A 63 -1.45 15.19 4.06
C ASP A 63 -2.43 14.36 3.21
N LEU A 64 -2.47 13.05 3.46
CA LEU A 64 -3.34 12.09 2.78
C LEU A 64 -4.43 11.55 3.70
N SER A 65 -4.79 12.29 4.77
CA SER A 65 -5.79 11.86 5.76
C SER A 65 -7.20 11.65 5.21
N ASP A 66 -7.54 12.24 4.07
CA ASP A 66 -8.81 12.01 3.37
C ASP A 66 -8.77 10.84 2.38
N CYS A 67 -7.65 10.12 2.29
CA CYS A 67 -7.45 9.08 1.30
C CYS A 67 -7.61 7.67 1.88
N ILE A 68 -8.00 6.74 1.00
CA ILE A 68 -8.05 5.31 1.26
C ILE A 68 -6.97 4.64 0.40
N LEU A 69 -6.08 3.88 1.02
CA LEU A 69 -5.11 3.05 0.30
C LEU A 69 -5.73 1.67 0.03
N PHE A 70 -5.63 1.22 -1.21
CA PHE A 70 -5.90 -0.17 -1.59
C PHE A 70 -4.60 -0.81 -2.07
N SER A 71 -4.26 -1.99 -1.55
CA SER A 71 -3.09 -2.77 -1.98
C SER A 71 -3.44 -4.24 -2.15
N THR A 72 -2.84 -4.91 -3.14
CA THR A 72 -2.95 -6.37 -3.26
C THR A 72 -2.38 -7.12 -2.05
N HIS A 73 -1.41 -6.54 -1.35
CA HIS A 73 -0.73 -7.14 -0.20
C HIS A 73 -0.77 -6.21 0.99
N GLU A 74 -0.65 -6.77 2.19
CA GLU A 74 -0.49 -5.99 3.40
C GLU A 74 0.79 -5.15 3.35
N PRO A 75 0.71 -3.84 3.65
CA PRO A 75 1.89 -2.97 3.68
C PRO A 75 2.96 -3.47 4.65
N CYS A 76 4.20 -3.56 4.19
CA CYS A 76 5.33 -3.94 5.06
C CYS A 76 5.67 -2.84 6.09
N ILE A 77 6.64 -3.08 6.97
CA ILE A 77 7.14 -2.11 7.97
C ILE A 77 7.41 -0.72 7.37
N MET A 78 8.14 -0.66 6.25
CA MET A 78 8.49 0.60 5.57
C MET A 78 7.25 1.32 5.02
N CYS A 79 6.40 0.60 4.29
CA CYS A 79 5.19 1.18 3.71
C CYS A 79 4.23 1.63 4.82
N SER A 80 4.15 0.87 5.90
CA SER A 80 3.35 1.20 7.08
C SER A 80 3.82 2.47 7.77
N TYR A 81 5.14 2.69 7.89
CA TYR A 81 5.68 3.97 8.36
C TYR A 81 5.21 5.13 7.47
N ALA A 82 5.34 5.00 6.15
CA ALA A 82 4.93 6.05 5.21
C ALA A 82 3.43 6.34 5.32
N ILE A 83 2.60 5.29 5.41
CA ILE A 83 1.16 5.41 5.62
C ILE A 83 0.83 6.20 6.89
N ARG A 84 1.45 5.85 8.02
CA ARG A 84 1.26 6.57 9.29
C ARG A 84 1.78 8.01 9.23
N HIS A 85 2.89 8.25 8.54
CA HIS A 85 3.46 9.59 8.35
C HIS A 85 2.52 10.51 7.56
N HIS A 86 1.93 9.99 6.47
CA HIS A 86 0.98 10.72 5.63
C HIS A 86 -0.46 10.69 6.14
N LYS A 87 -0.68 10.09 7.32
CA LYS A 87 -1.97 10.01 8.02
C LYS A 87 -3.09 9.32 7.23
N ILE A 88 -2.78 8.45 6.27
CA ILE A 88 -3.80 7.73 5.49
C ILE A 88 -4.72 6.98 6.46
N ASN A 89 -6.03 7.25 6.39
CA ASN A 89 -6.95 6.89 7.46
C ASN A 89 -7.54 5.48 7.33
N THR A 90 -7.49 4.90 6.13
CA THR A 90 -8.09 3.60 5.82
C THR A 90 -7.19 2.84 4.87
N ILE A 91 -6.96 1.57 5.20
CA ILE A 91 -6.16 0.66 4.40
C ILE A 91 -7.03 -0.55 4.08
N VAL A 92 -7.07 -0.89 2.80
CA VAL A 92 -7.72 -2.08 2.27
C VAL A 92 -6.67 -2.95 1.63
N PHE A 93 -6.46 -4.17 2.13
CA PHE A 93 -5.55 -5.12 1.49
C PHE A 93 -6.17 -6.50 1.29
N ALA A 94 -5.61 -7.28 0.36
CA ALA A 94 -6.09 -8.62 0.09
C ALA A 94 -5.33 -9.67 0.91
N ILE A 95 -4.02 -9.78 0.71
CA ILE A 95 -3.19 -10.86 1.27
C ILE A 95 -2.39 -10.37 2.49
N PRO A 96 -2.44 -11.05 3.65
CA PRO A 96 -1.58 -10.73 4.79
C PRO A 96 -0.11 -11.08 4.54
N VAL A 97 0.81 -10.30 5.11
CA VAL A 97 2.26 -10.49 5.00
C VAL A 97 2.83 -10.79 6.40
N ASN A 98 2.77 -12.05 6.82
CA ASN A 98 2.97 -12.43 8.24
C ASN A 98 4.37 -12.15 8.80
N ASP A 99 5.40 -12.06 7.96
CA ASP A 99 6.78 -11.85 8.41
C ASP A 99 7.11 -10.37 8.68
N VAL A 100 6.62 -9.48 7.82
CA VAL A 100 7.01 -8.05 7.80
C VAL A 100 5.84 -7.07 7.62
N GLY A 101 4.61 -7.56 7.55
CA GLY A 101 3.40 -6.75 7.43
C GLY A 101 3.16 -5.90 8.67
N GLY A 102 2.75 -4.64 8.49
CA GLY A 102 2.57 -3.69 9.58
C GLY A 102 1.37 -3.94 10.48
N TYR A 103 0.57 -4.97 10.23
CA TYR A 103 -0.63 -5.35 10.96
C TYR A 103 -0.61 -6.82 11.45
N SER A 104 -0.30 -7.77 10.56
CA SER A 104 -0.32 -9.21 10.87
C SER A 104 0.98 -9.73 11.49
N SER A 105 2.12 -9.09 11.23
CA SER A 105 3.40 -9.49 11.80
C SER A 105 3.55 -9.04 13.25
N LYS A 106 4.66 -9.42 13.89
CA LYS A 106 5.05 -8.91 15.21
C LYS A 106 5.31 -7.39 15.23
N PHE A 107 5.54 -6.78 14.07
CA PHE A 107 5.84 -5.36 13.92
C PHE A 107 4.57 -4.58 13.57
N LYS A 108 3.70 -4.38 14.56
CA LYS A 108 2.38 -3.77 14.41
C LYS A 108 2.40 -2.24 14.19
N VAL A 109 3.20 -1.75 13.25
CA VAL A 109 3.39 -0.31 12.94
C VAL A 109 2.07 0.40 12.66
N LEU A 110 1.13 -0.27 11.99
CA LEU A 110 -0.17 0.31 11.67
C LEU A 110 -1.06 0.48 12.91
N GLU A 111 -0.85 -0.31 13.97
CA GLU A 111 -1.58 -0.21 15.24
C GLU A 111 -0.80 0.52 16.33
N ASP A 112 0.46 0.89 16.08
CA ASP A 112 1.32 1.53 17.07
C ASP A 112 0.82 2.95 17.39
N LEU A 113 0.77 3.24 18.70
CA LEU A 113 0.36 4.51 19.30
C LEU A 113 1.50 5.18 20.09
N SER A 114 2.66 4.53 20.20
CA SER A 114 3.83 5.05 20.92
C SER A 114 4.41 6.30 20.25
N VAL A 115 4.33 6.37 18.91
CA VAL A 115 4.75 7.54 18.12
C VAL A 115 3.62 8.56 18.08
N LYS A 116 3.59 9.44 19.08
CA LYS A 116 2.54 10.47 19.25
C LYS A 116 2.27 11.34 18.01
N LYS A 117 3.28 11.56 17.16
CA LYS A 117 3.15 12.37 15.94
C LYS A 117 2.26 11.74 14.86
N TRP A 118 2.02 10.43 14.89
CA TRP A 118 1.20 9.74 13.89
C TRP A 118 -0.31 9.88 14.10
N GLY A 119 -0.75 10.36 15.27
CA GLY A 119 -2.18 10.45 15.59
C GLY A 119 -2.87 9.09 15.63
N SER A 120 -4.12 9.03 15.20
CA SER A 120 -4.95 7.81 15.20
C SER A 120 -4.41 6.74 14.27
N THR A 121 -4.69 5.47 14.60
CA THR A 121 -4.41 4.34 13.73
C THR A 121 -5.38 4.32 12.54
N PRO A 122 -4.93 3.90 11.34
CA PRO A 122 -5.84 3.66 10.22
C PRO A 122 -6.85 2.55 10.53
N LYS A 123 -8.03 2.65 9.92
CA LYS A 123 -8.97 1.52 9.82
C LYS A 123 -8.42 0.49 8.84
N ILE A 124 -8.40 -0.78 9.25
CA ILE A 124 -7.94 -1.89 8.42
C ILE A 124 -9.13 -2.70 7.90
N ILE A 125 -9.14 -2.96 6.59
CA ILE A 125 -10.08 -3.85 5.90
C ILE A 125 -9.23 -4.87 5.14
N LYS A 126 -9.49 -6.16 5.32
CA LYS A 126 -8.67 -7.25 4.77
C LYS A 126 -9.50 -8.27 3.98
N GLY A 127 -8.83 -9.05 3.12
CA GLY A 127 -9.44 -10.17 2.40
C GLY A 127 -10.26 -9.78 1.17
N ILE A 128 -10.14 -8.54 0.68
CA ILE A 128 -10.88 -8.09 -0.51
C ILE A 128 -10.22 -8.66 -1.76
N LEU A 129 -10.93 -9.52 -2.51
CA LEU A 129 -10.43 -10.24 -3.68
C LEU A 129 -9.13 -11.02 -3.40
N GLU A 130 -9.07 -11.68 -2.25
CA GLU A 130 -7.88 -12.42 -1.81
C GLU A 130 -7.49 -13.54 -2.78
N LYS A 131 -8.47 -14.30 -3.29
CA LYS A 131 -8.22 -15.41 -4.23
C LYS A 131 -7.60 -14.91 -5.53
N GLU A 132 -8.12 -13.82 -6.07
CA GLU A 132 -7.65 -13.21 -7.31
C GLU A 132 -6.26 -12.59 -7.14
N CYS A 133 -5.97 -12.02 -5.96
CA CYS A 133 -4.64 -11.54 -5.65
C CYS A 133 -3.64 -12.69 -5.48
N LEU A 134 -4.05 -13.82 -4.87
CA LEU A 134 -3.17 -14.99 -4.69
C LEU A 134 -2.79 -15.62 -6.03
N ALA A 135 -3.75 -15.68 -6.96
CA ALA A 135 -3.52 -16.20 -8.32
C ALA A 135 -2.50 -15.39 -9.13
N LEU A 136 -2.07 -14.21 -8.68
CA LEU A 136 -0.99 -13.46 -9.31
C LEU A 136 0.39 -14.13 -9.14
N HIS A 137 0.56 -15.00 -8.14
CA HIS A 137 1.82 -15.68 -7.83
C HIS A 137 1.96 -17.06 -8.45
N GLU A 138 0.91 -17.54 -9.12
CA GLU A 138 0.92 -18.76 -9.95
C GLU A 138 1.55 -18.49 -11.33
#